data_AF-A0A915DSW3-F1
#
_entry.id   AF-A0A915DSW3-F1
#
_cell.length_a   1.000
_cell.length_b   1.000
_cell.length_c   1.000
_cell.angle_alpha   90.00
_cell.angle_beta   90.00
_cell.angle_gamma   90.00
#
_symmetry.space_group_name_H-M   'P 1'
#
loop_
_entity.id
_entity.type
_entity.pdbx_description
1 polymer ?
#
loop_
_entity_poly.entity_id
_entity_poly.type
_entity_poly.pdbx_seq_one_letter_code
_entity_poly.pdbx_strand_id
1 'polypeptide(L)'
;MDAEAAKKFGPRSSTFKYTTRDAILYALGIGATTSRDLHFLYENHENFQVFPTFVVASGLLASSFGDWPGITYNFAKILHGEQYIELFDSLPNEAAELRNETRILDVLDKSSGAVIISEVTTYDNKSGKKLAVQEFALFQVGSGNFGGHKNSQFERKAPSVPARPADKIAEECVALDQATLYRLGGGDLNPLHIDPEFAKMAGFSKPILHGLCSLGIAAKQILREYGDNDAANFQAIKVRFSAPVYPGQTLVTEMWKEGKRIHFQTKVKETCKVVISNGFVDLHVDKPSSSDSTKTVESKSRVKSSVIFETIKNELPNNRELISKLNAIVLYDITKDSKHAAYYTLDFKNGKGAVYEGEPKNSEKPSTTVTVDDDDFVKLASGKLDGIKSIELTAFMSGKLKVKGNLMLLQKLQSILAKARPTSKL
;
A
#
# COMPACT_ATOMS: atom_id res chain seq x y z
N MET A 1 26.71 -25.98 -15.90
CA MET A 1 26.85 -25.18 -14.67
C MET A 1 27.80 -25.90 -13.75
N ASP A 2 28.70 -25.19 -13.07
CA ASP A 2 29.53 -25.71 -11.98
C ASP A 2 29.06 -25.05 -10.67
N ALA A 3 28.20 -25.76 -9.93
CA ALA A 3 27.60 -25.27 -8.70
C ALA A 3 28.64 -25.09 -7.58
N GLU A 4 29.69 -25.92 -7.55
CA GLU A 4 30.71 -25.87 -6.51
C GLU A 4 31.61 -24.65 -6.68
N ALA A 5 32.02 -24.35 -7.91
CA ALA A 5 32.76 -23.12 -8.22
C ALA A 5 31.94 -21.88 -7.84
N ALA A 6 30.63 -21.88 -8.15
CA ALA A 6 29.76 -20.75 -7.86
C ALA A 6 29.60 -20.49 -6.35
N LYS A 7 29.42 -21.54 -5.55
CA LYS A 7 29.26 -21.44 -4.09
C LYS A 7 30.55 -21.05 -3.37
N LYS A 8 31.72 -21.48 -3.87
CA LYS A 8 33.03 -21.15 -3.29
C LYS A 8 33.47 -19.73 -3.58
N PHE A 9 32.93 -19.11 -4.63
CA PHE A 9 33.20 -17.73 -4.95
C PHE A 9 32.52 -16.85 -3.88
N GLY A 10 33.33 -16.36 -2.93
CA GLY A 10 32.89 -15.60 -1.75
C GLY A 10 32.04 -14.35 -2.08
N PRO A 11 31.55 -13.64 -1.05
CA PRO A 11 30.57 -12.59 -1.27
C PRO A 11 31.13 -11.44 -2.10
N ARG A 12 30.35 -10.96 -3.08
CA ARG A 12 30.62 -9.72 -3.79
C ARG A 12 30.01 -8.54 -3.04
N SER A 13 30.78 -7.48 -2.89
CA SER A 13 30.31 -6.22 -2.30
C SER A 13 29.90 -5.24 -3.39
N SER A 14 28.79 -4.53 -3.18
CA SER A 14 28.37 -3.39 -4.00
C SER A 14 27.66 -2.36 -3.12
N THR A 15 27.50 -1.14 -3.62
CA THR A 15 26.70 -0.12 -2.94
C THR A 15 25.53 0.37 -3.79
N PHE A 16 24.49 0.85 -3.13
CA PHE A 16 23.29 1.40 -3.74
C PHE A 16 22.90 2.68 -3.00
N LYS A 17 22.82 3.80 -3.74
CA LYS A 17 22.40 5.09 -3.19
C LYS A 17 20.97 5.38 -3.61
N TYR A 18 20.18 5.90 -2.68
CA TYR A 18 18.85 6.40 -2.99
C TYR A 18 18.55 7.68 -2.22
N THR A 19 17.55 8.39 -2.71
CA THR A 19 16.95 9.58 -2.09
C THR A 19 15.46 9.33 -1.85
N THR A 20 14.80 10.26 -1.15
CA THR A 20 13.33 10.21 -0.98
C THR A 20 12.59 10.16 -2.31
N ARG A 21 13.12 10.82 -3.35
CA ARG A 21 12.57 10.75 -4.71
C ARG A 21 12.50 9.31 -5.24
N ASP A 22 13.54 8.52 -5.04
CA ASP A 22 13.60 7.15 -5.55
C ASP A 22 12.61 6.24 -4.80
N ALA A 23 12.51 6.43 -3.47
CA ALA A 23 11.53 5.72 -2.64
C ALA A 23 10.08 6.07 -3.03
N ILE A 24 9.79 7.36 -3.29
CA ILE A 24 8.46 7.81 -3.76
C ILE A 24 8.15 7.26 -5.15
N LEU A 25 9.12 7.26 -6.07
CA LEU A 25 8.95 6.68 -7.41
C LEU A 25 8.66 5.18 -7.34
N TYR A 26 9.32 4.45 -6.44
CA TYR A 26 9.00 3.05 -6.18
C TYR A 26 7.58 2.87 -5.64
N ALA A 27 7.19 3.65 -4.62
CA ALA A 27 5.86 3.59 -4.04
C ALA A 27 4.77 3.84 -5.10
N LEU A 28 4.93 4.84 -5.97
CA LEU A 28 4.04 5.07 -7.12
C LEU A 28 4.07 3.90 -8.11
N GLY A 29 5.26 3.34 -8.38
CA GLY A 29 5.47 2.21 -9.27
C GLY A 29 4.79 0.91 -8.80
N ILE A 30 4.49 0.78 -7.51
CA ILE A 30 3.68 -0.32 -6.95
C ILE A 30 2.22 0.09 -6.67
N GLY A 31 1.78 1.23 -7.20
CA GLY A 31 0.39 1.71 -7.16
C GLY A 31 -0.02 2.42 -5.86
N ALA A 32 0.91 2.99 -5.09
CA ALA A 32 0.55 3.87 -3.99
C ALA A 32 -0.21 5.10 -4.51
N THR A 33 -1.16 5.59 -3.70
CA THR A 33 -2.07 6.68 -4.06
C THR A 33 -2.09 7.74 -2.97
N THR A 34 -2.15 9.02 -3.35
CA THR A 34 -2.17 10.14 -2.39
C THR A 34 -3.35 10.10 -1.43
N SER A 35 -4.46 9.46 -1.82
CA SER A 35 -5.66 9.31 -0.98
C SER A 35 -5.50 8.30 0.16
N ARG A 36 -4.55 7.36 0.09
CA ARG A 36 -4.40 6.27 1.07
C ARG A 36 -2.99 6.15 1.64
N ASP A 37 -2.00 6.67 0.93
CA ASP A 37 -0.58 6.36 1.12
C ASP A 37 0.27 7.62 1.10
N LEU A 38 -0.28 8.76 1.50
CA LEU A 38 0.44 10.04 1.45
C LEU A 38 1.79 9.98 2.18
N HIS A 39 1.88 9.20 3.26
CA HIS A 39 3.12 8.97 4.01
C HIS A 39 4.19 8.18 3.26
N PHE A 40 3.86 7.46 2.18
CA PHE A 40 4.86 6.87 1.27
C PHE A 40 5.20 7.79 0.08
N LEU A 41 4.48 8.91 -0.08
CA LEU A 41 4.49 9.72 -1.30
C LEU A 41 4.88 11.19 -1.09
N TYR A 42 4.91 11.65 0.14
CA TYR A 42 5.24 13.03 0.48
C TYR A 42 6.35 13.05 1.53
N GLU A 43 7.54 13.47 1.10
CA GLU A 43 8.76 13.50 1.90
C GLU A 43 8.67 14.39 3.15
N ASN A 44 7.73 15.35 3.20
CA ASN A 44 7.49 16.18 4.39
C ASN A 44 6.26 15.71 5.20
N HIS A 45 5.71 14.53 4.91
CA HIS A 45 4.70 13.94 5.78
C HIS A 45 5.33 13.63 7.14
N GLU A 46 4.63 13.93 8.25
CA GLU A 46 5.15 13.75 9.61
C GLU A 46 5.61 12.31 9.90
N ASN A 47 4.97 11.34 9.25
CA ASN A 47 5.29 9.92 9.31
C ASN A 47 5.80 9.41 7.96
N PHE A 48 6.59 10.19 7.22
CA PHE A 48 7.14 9.71 5.94
C PHE A 48 7.94 8.41 6.15
N GLN A 49 7.68 7.42 5.32
CA GLN A 49 8.31 6.10 5.38
C GLN A 49 8.74 5.64 4.00
N VAL A 50 9.83 4.89 3.93
CA VAL A 50 10.19 4.12 2.73
C VAL A 50 9.44 2.79 2.73
N PHE A 51 8.79 2.46 1.63
CA PHE A 51 8.00 1.22 1.55
C PHE A 51 8.90 -0.03 1.68
N PRO A 52 8.54 -1.04 2.51
CA PRO A 52 9.43 -2.14 2.87
C PRO A 52 10.08 -2.90 1.70
N THR A 53 9.31 -3.18 0.65
CA THR A 53 9.80 -3.95 -0.51
C THR A 53 10.68 -3.13 -1.47
N PHE A 54 10.89 -1.83 -1.20
CA PHE A 54 11.84 -1.00 -1.96
C PHE A 54 13.27 -1.53 -1.92
N VAL A 55 13.64 -2.27 -0.86
CA VAL A 55 14.96 -2.91 -0.73
C VAL A 55 15.31 -3.81 -1.92
N VAL A 56 14.30 -4.27 -2.68
CA VAL A 56 14.51 -5.04 -3.90
C VAL A 56 15.21 -4.27 -5.01
N ALA A 57 15.12 -2.94 -5.05
CA ALA A 57 15.88 -2.13 -6.01
C ALA A 57 17.40 -2.27 -5.77
N SER A 58 17.82 -2.17 -4.51
CA SER A 58 19.21 -2.42 -4.09
C SER A 58 19.62 -3.87 -4.32
N GLY A 59 18.74 -4.80 -3.94
CA GLY A 59 18.97 -6.24 -4.07
C GLY A 59 19.18 -6.66 -5.52
N LEU A 60 18.30 -6.22 -6.42
CA LEU A 60 18.34 -6.54 -7.84
C LEU A 60 19.60 -6.01 -8.52
N LEU A 61 20.03 -4.79 -8.17
CA LEU A 61 21.29 -4.24 -8.68
C LEU A 61 22.48 -5.07 -8.18
N ALA A 62 22.49 -5.47 -6.91
CA ALA A 62 23.56 -6.26 -6.33
C ALA A 62 23.60 -7.71 -6.86
N SER A 63 22.43 -8.30 -7.09
CA SER A 63 22.25 -9.63 -7.70
C SER A 63 22.31 -9.59 -9.22
N SER A 64 22.62 -8.43 -9.83
CA SER A 64 22.73 -8.33 -11.28
C SER A 64 23.83 -9.23 -11.80
N PHE A 65 23.64 -9.67 -13.04
CA PHE A 65 24.44 -10.71 -13.66
C PHE A 65 25.87 -10.22 -13.93
N GLY A 66 26.77 -10.49 -12.99
CA GLY A 66 28.21 -10.40 -13.21
C GLY A 66 28.82 -11.76 -13.55
N ASP A 67 30.11 -11.77 -13.87
CA ASP A 67 30.87 -12.99 -14.19
C ASP A 67 31.00 -13.90 -12.97
N TRP A 68 29.99 -14.73 -12.66
CA TRP A 68 30.04 -15.63 -11.51
C TRP A 68 30.70 -16.95 -11.92
N PRO A 69 31.83 -17.37 -11.32
CA PRO A 69 32.49 -18.60 -11.72
C PRO A 69 31.55 -19.81 -11.64
N GLY A 70 31.56 -20.63 -12.68
CA GLY A 70 30.68 -21.79 -12.80
C GLY A 70 29.26 -21.51 -13.30
N ILE A 71 28.86 -20.24 -13.45
CA ILE A 71 27.56 -19.87 -14.00
C ILE A 71 27.72 -19.17 -15.34
N THR A 72 27.10 -19.73 -16.37
CA THR A 72 26.97 -19.08 -17.69
C THR A 72 25.54 -18.60 -17.85
N TYR A 73 25.33 -17.29 -17.79
CA TYR A 73 24.00 -16.70 -17.91
C TYR A 73 23.55 -16.62 -19.36
N ASN A 74 22.31 -17.03 -19.62
CA ASN A 74 21.61 -16.78 -20.88
C ASN A 74 20.43 -15.83 -20.62
N PHE A 75 20.67 -14.54 -20.77
CA PHE A 75 19.70 -13.48 -20.40
C PHE A 75 18.35 -13.60 -21.09
N ALA A 76 18.29 -14.12 -22.32
CA ALA A 76 17.03 -14.34 -23.04
C ALA A 76 16.19 -15.49 -22.46
N LYS A 77 16.75 -16.30 -21.57
CA LYS A 77 16.13 -17.51 -21.00
C LYS A 77 16.07 -17.51 -19.47
N ILE A 78 16.35 -16.38 -18.84
CA ILE A 78 16.27 -16.25 -17.38
C ILE A 78 14.90 -15.72 -17.00
N LEU A 79 14.26 -16.45 -16.10
CA LEU A 79 13.02 -16.06 -15.46
C LEU A 79 13.26 -15.85 -13.97
N HIS A 80 12.67 -14.81 -13.40
CA HIS A 80 12.62 -14.64 -11.96
C HIS A 80 11.51 -15.55 -11.40
N GLY A 81 11.89 -16.65 -10.74
CA GLY A 81 10.94 -17.67 -10.29
C GLY A 81 10.39 -17.41 -8.90
N GLU A 82 11.25 -17.05 -7.94
CA GLU A 82 10.85 -16.79 -6.55
C GLU A 82 11.64 -15.64 -5.95
N GLN A 83 11.00 -14.91 -5.03
CA GLN A 83 11.60 -13.83 -4.27
C GLN A 83 11.31 -14.02 -2.79
N TYR A 84 12.32 -13.81 -1.95
CA TYR A 84 12.18 -13.60 -0.52
C TYR A 84 12.79 -12.27 -0.11
N ILE A 85 12.17 -11.59 0.86
CA ILE A 85 12.71 -10.40 1.52
C ILE A 85 12.44 -10.55 3.02
N GLU A 86 13.42 -10.27 3.86
CA GLU A 86 13.30 -10.15 5.31
C GLU A 86 13.98 -8.87 5.76
N LEU A 87 13.24 -8.03 6.48
CA LEU A 87 13.75 -6.83 7.10
C LEU A 87 14.05 -7.10 8.58
N PHE A 88 15.24 -6.69 8.99
CA PHE A 88 15.67 -6.67 10.39
C PHE A 88 15.50 -5.28 11.01
N ASP A 89 15.32 -4.26 10.16
CA ASP A 89 15.02 -2.89 10.54
C ASP A 89 14.39 -2.13 9.37
N SER A 90 13.79 -0.98 9.66
CA SER A 90 13.26 -0.07 8.65
C SER A 90 14.38 0.49 7.77
N LEU A 91 14.09 0.70 6.48
CA LEU A 91 14.98 1.41 5.58
C LEU A 91 15.06 2.89 6.00
N PRO A 92 16.23 3.55 5.88
CA PRO A 92 16.34 4.99 6.17
C PRO A 92 15.32 5.83 5.40
N ASN A 93 14.62 6.73 6.08
CA ASN A 93 13.61 7.61 5.46
C ASN A 93 14.22 8.81 4.73
N GLU A 94 15.53 8.99 4.81
CA GLU A 94 16.29 10.05 4.15
C GLU A 94 17.17 9.45 3.05
N ALA A 95 17.93 10.30 2.36
CA ALA A 95 18.94 9.83 1.43
C ALA A 95 19.97 8.95 2.14
N ALA A 96 20.20 7.75 1.61
CA ALA A 96 21.08 6.77 2.22
C ALA A 96 21.91 6.02 1.18
N GLU A 97 23.03 5.49 1.64
CA GLU A 97 23.84 4.53 0.90
C GLU A 97 23.72 3.18 1.60
N LEU A 98 23.31 2.17 0.85
CA LEU A 98 23.23 0.79 1.28
C LEU A 98 24.45 0.04 0.76
N ARG A 99 24.99 -0.87 1.58
CA ARG A 99 26.04 -1.82 1.18
C ARG A 99 25.44 -3.20 1.09
N ASN A 100 25.67 -3.89 -0.02
CA ASN A 100 25.17 -5.22 -0.27
C ASN A 100 26.31 -6.23 -0.29
N GLU A 101 26.10 -7.39 0.30
CA GLU A 101 26.96 -8.57 0.18
C GLU A 101 26.15 -9.67 -0.51
N THR A 102 26.56 -10.04 -1.73
CA THR A 102 25.85 -11.02 -2.57
C THR A 102 26.63 -12.31 -2.64
N ARG A 103 25.95 -13.46 -2.54
CA ARG A 103 26.55 -14.80 -2.73
C ARG A 103 25.58 -15.75 -3.43
N ILE A 104 26.12 -16.74 -4.14
CA ILE A 104 25.32 -17.89 -4.62
C ILE A 104 25.23 -18.91 -3.49
N LEU A 105 24.01 -19.15 -3.03
CA LEU A 105 23.72 -20.18 -2.02
C LEU A 105 23.73 -21.56 -2.64
N ASP A 106 23.11 -21.69 -3.83
CA ASP A 106 23.00 -22.98 -4.50
C ASP A 106 22.69 -22.87 -5.99
N VAL A 107 22.96 -23.95 -6.74
CA VAL A 107 22.53 -24.11 -8.14
C VAL A 107 21.92 -25.49 -8.32
N LEU A 108 20.61 -25.53 -8.56
CA LEU A 108 19.82 -26.75 -8.64
C LEU A 108 19.60 -27.19 -10.09
N ASP A 109 19.66 -28.50 -10.33
CA ASP A 109 19.34 -29.11 -11.61
C ASP A 109 17.86 -29.54 -11.62
N LYS A 110 17.02 -28.85 -12.40
CA LYS A 110 15.59 -29.17 -12.56
C LYS A 110 15.31 -29.85 -13.90
N SER A 111 16.31 -30.46 -14.53
CA SER A 111 16.25 -31.16 -15.83
C SER A 111 15.92 -30.25 -17.02
N SER A 112 14.77 -29.56 -17.01
CA SER A 112 14.37 -28.59 -18.03
C SER A 112 15.08 -27.24 -17.90
N GLY A 113 15.79 -27.01 -16.79
CA GLY A 113 16.54 -25.79 -16.52
C GLY A 113 17.35 -25.88 -15.23
N ALA A 114 18.05 -24.80 -14.91
CA ALA A 114 18.76 -24.64 -13.64
C ALA A 114 18.06 -23.59 -12.78
N VAL A 115 18.02 -23.79 -11.46
CA VAL A 115 17.65 -22.74 -10.50
C VAL A 115 18.91 -22.22 -9.84
N ILE A 116 19.16 -20.92 -9.95
CA ILE A 116 20.27 -20.24 -9.29
C ILE A 116 19.70 -19.49 -8.09
N ILE A 117 20.09 -19.88 -6.89
CA ILE A 117 19.65 -19.26 -5.64
C ILE A 117 20.76 -18.34 -5.15
N SER A 118 20.50 -17.04 -5.14
CA SER A 118 21.42 -16.04 -4.62
C SER A 118 20.84 -15.35 -3.39
N GLU A 119 21.70 -15.07 -2.41
CA GLU A 119 21.36 -14.23 -1.27
C GLU A 119 22.03 -12.87 -1.41
N VAL A 120 21.30 -11.81 -1.09
CA VAL A 120 21.83 -10.46 -0.88
C VAL A 120 21.57 -10.06 0.56
N THR A 121 22.63 -9.83 1.33
CA THR A 121 22.52 -9.19 2.64
C THR A 121 22.78 -7.70 2.50
N THR A 122 21.85 -6.87 2.94
CA THR A 122 21.90 -5.41 2.81
C THR A 122 22.13 -4.77 4.18
N TYR A 123 23.08 -3.84 4.24
CA TYR A 123 23.46 -3.07 5.41
C TYR A 123 23.31 -1.58 5.12
N ASP A 124 23.01 -0.78 6.15
CA ASP A 124 23.25 0.66 6.10
C ASP A 124 24.77 0.90 6.01
N ASN A 125 25.24 1.58 4.96
CA ASN A 125 26.67 1.72 4.70
C ASN A 125 27.38 2.56 5.76
N LYS A 126 26.67 3.50 6.39
CA LYS A 126 27.25 4.43 7.37
C LYS A 126 27.41 3.80 8.75
N SER A 127 26.38 3.13 9.26
CA SER A 127 26.34 2.53 10.60
C SER A 127 26.80 1.07 10.62
N GLY A 128 26.79 0.39 9.48
CA GLY A 128 27.04 -1.04 9.38
C GLY A 128 25.89 -1.91 9.88
N LYS A 129 24.73 -1.32 10.25
CA LYS A 129 23.56 -2.06 10.72
C LYS A 129 23.01 -2.94 9.59
N LYS A 130 22.77 -4.21 9.87
CA LYS A 130 22.08 -5.12 8.95
C LYS A 130 20.62 -4.70 8.83
N LEU A 131 20.18 -4.40 7.61
CA LEU A 131 18.81 -3.96 7.33
C LEU A 131 17.96 -5.09 6.75
N ALA A 132 18.51 -5.87 5.82
CA ALA A 132 17.72 -6.86 5.11
C ALA A 132 18.51 -8.09 4.65
N VAL A 133 17.79 -9.18 4.41
CA VAL A 133 18.23 -10.33 3.62
C VAL A 133 17.22 -10.56 2.50
N GLN A 134 17.72 -10.80 1.30
CA GLN A 134 16.91 -11.10 0.12
C GLN A 134 17.39 -12.40 -0.52
N GLU A 135 16.47 -13.25 -0.95
CA GLU A 135 16.78 -14.45 -1.75
C GLU A 135 16.12 -14.30 -3.12
N PHE A 136 16.93 -14.41 -4.17
CA PHE A 136 16.46 -14.44 -5.55
C PHE A 136 16.65 -15.86 -6.07
N ALA A 137 15.56 -16.45 -6.58
CA ALA A 137 15.62 -17.73 -7.27
C ALA A 137 15.36 -17.53 -8.77
N LEU A 138 16.43 -17.58 -9.56
CA LEU A 138 16.39 -17.40 -11.00
C LEU A 138 16.34 -18.74 -11.70
N PHE A 139 15.37 -18.93 -12.59
CA PHE A 139 15.25 -20.13 -13.41
C PHE A 139 15.82 -19.87 -14.80
N GLN A 140 16.89 -20.56 -15.16
CA GLN A 140 17.46 -20.50 -16.50
C GLN A 140 17.00 -21.70 -17.34
N VAL A 141 16.11 -21.44 -18.29
CA VAL A 141 15.49 -22.46 -19.14
C VAL A 141 16.56 -23.13 -20.01
N GLY A 142 16.52 -24.46 -20.10
CA GLY A 142 17.41 -25.27 -20.93
C GLY A 142 18.80 -25.50 -20.36
N SER A 143 19.12 -24.96 -19.18
CA SER A 143 20.43 -25.13 -18.52
C SER A 143 20.47 -26.23 -17.46
N GLY A 144 19.53 -27.17 -17.51
CA GLY A 144 19.52 -28.36 -16.64
C GLY A 144 20.39 -29.51 -17.19
N ASN A 145 20.26 -30.69 -16.60
CA ASN A 145 21.00 -31.92 -16.91
C ASN A 145 22.54 -31.79 -16.79
N PHE A 146 23.01 -30.97 -15.84
CA PHE A 146 24.42 -30.83 -15.51
C PHE A 146 24.85 -31.75 -14.34
N GLY A 147 23.94 -32.59 -13.83
CA GLY A 147 24.24 -33.56 -12.78
C GLY A 147 24.20 -32.97 -11.37
N GLY A 148 23.59 -31.80 -11.19
CA GLY A 148 23.37 -31.19 -9.88
C GLY A 148 22.25 -31.86 -9.08
N HIS A 149 22.17 -31.54 -7.79
CA HIS A 149 21.07 -31.96 -6.92
C HIS A 149 19.79 -31.15 -7.22
N LYS A 150 18.64 -31.74 -6.90
CA LYS A 150 17.32 -31.16 -7.24
C LYS A 150 16.76 -30.21 -6.20
N ASN A 151 17.20 -30.27 -4.94
CA ASN A 151 16.59 -29.57 -3.81
C ASN A 151 17.66 -28.91 -2.96
N SER A 152 17.45 -27.68 -2.51
CA SER A 152 18.39 -27.03 -1.59
C SER A 152 17.88 -27.04 -0.15
N GLN A 153 18.81 -27.13 0.81
CA GLN A 153 18.51 -26.78 2.21
C GLN A 153 18.38 -25.27 2.41
N PHE A 154 18.93 -24.48 1.49
CA PHE A 154 18.91 -23.02 1.54
C PHE A 154 17.62 -22.42 0.97
N GLU A 155 16.89 -23.18 0.15
CA GLU A 155 15.63 -22.72 -0.46
C GLU A 155 14.58 -22.45 0.60
N ARG A 156 14.19 -21.18 0.77
CA ARG A 156 13.09 -20.81 1.66
C ARG A 156 11.77 -21.28 1.07
N LYS A 157 11.19 -22.33 1.67
CA LYS A 157 9.95 -22.94 1.20
C LYS A 157 8.76 -22.00 1.38
N ALA A 158 7.93 -21.92 0.36
CA ALA A 158 6.66 -21.20 0.36
C ALA A 158 5.51 -22.20 0.61
N PRO A 159 4.87 -22.20 1.80
CA PRO A 159 3.78 -23.13 2.09
C PRO A 159 2.57 -22.87 1.18
N SER A 160 1.79 -23.92 0.91
CA SER A 160 0.51 -23.77 0.22
C SER A 160 -0.43 -22.84 0.99
N VAL A 161 -1.26 -22.09 0.28
CA VAL A 161 -2.32 -21.31 0.92
C VAL A 161 -3.33 -22.23 1.63
N PRO A 162 -3.96 -21.78 2.72
CA PRO A 162 -4.98 -22.56 3.43
C PRO A 162 -6.14 -23.01 2.53
N ALA A 163 -6.61 -24.25 2.71
CA ALA A 163 -7.73 -24.83 1.98
C ALA A 163 -9.10 -24.39 2.54
N ARG A 164 -9.30 -23.07 2.65
CA ARG A 164 -10.54 -22.41 3.12
C ARG A 164 -10.76 -21.11 2.32
N PRO A 165 -11.95 -20.48 2.34
CA PRO A 165 -12.14 -19.17 1.74
C PRO A 165 -11.15 -18.14 2.29
N ALA A 166 -10.72 -17.18 1.45
CA ALA A 166 -9.86 -16.09 1.86
C ALA A 166 -10.57 -15.19 2.89
N ASP A 167 -9.82 -14.73 3.90
CA ASP A 167 -10.31 -13.81 4.92
C ASP A 167 -10.53 -12.41 4.35
N LYS A 168 -9.64 -12.01 3.42
CA LYS A 168 -9.72 -10.75 2.67
C LYS A 168 -9.36 -10.95 1.21
N ILE A 169 -9.98 -10.12 0.37
CA ILE A 169 -9.70 -10.02 -1.05
C ILE A 169 -9.53 -8.54 -1.38
N ALA A 170 -8.39 -8.18 -1.96
CA ALA A 170 -8.12 -6.83 -2.45
C ALA A 170 -7.93 -6.86 -3.96
N GLU A 171 -8.49 -5.86 -4.64
CA GLU A 171 -8.34 -5.70 -6.08
C GLU A 171 -7.53 -4.45 -6.42
N GLU A 172 -6.72 -4.54 -7.48
CA GLU A 172 -5.99 -3.40 -8.02
C GLU A 172 -5.87 -3.49 -9.54
N CYS A 173 -6.39 -2.48 -10.24
CA CYS A 173 -6.19 -2.33 -11.67
C CYS A 173 -4.75 -1.86 -11.91
N VAL A 174 -3.97 -2.65 -12.63
CA VAL A 174 -2.64 -2.28 -13.09
C VAL A 174 -2.81 -1.22 -14.17
N ALA A 175 -2.22 -0.03 -13.99
CA ALA A 175 -2.27 1.00 -15.02
C ALA A 175 -1.60 0.53 -16.32
N LEU A 176 -2.00 1.08 -17.47
CA LEU A 176 -1.38 0.75 -18.76
C LEU A 176 0.13 1.02 -18.76
N ASP A 177 0.55 2.09 -18.08
CA ASP A 177 1.95 2.50 -17.98
C ASP A 177 2.64 2.06 -16.67
N GLN A 178 2.04 1.11 -15.92
CA GLN A 178 2.57 0.70 -14.63
C GLN A 178 3.99 0.14 -14.73
N ALA A 179 4.28 -0.66 -15.77
CA ALA A 179 5.61 -1.21 -16.02
C ALA A 179 6.64 -0.11 -16.33
N THR A 180 6.23 0.94 -17.06
CA THR A 180 7.06 2.11 -17.40
C THR A 180 7.44 2.90 -16.15
N LEU A 181 6.53 3.04 -15.19
CA LEU A 181 6.82 3.69 -13.92
C LEU A 181 7.66 2.80 -13.00
N TYR A 182 7.28 1.53 -12.87
CA TYR A 182 7.97 0.59 -11.99
C TYR A 182 9.43 0.37 -12.40
N ARG A 183 9.76 0.27 -13.69
CA ARG A 183 11.17 0.13 -14.13
C ARG A 183 12.07 1.28 -13.65
N LEU A 184 11.52 2.48 -13.45
CA LEU A 184 12.27 3.63 -12.95
C LEU A 184 12.44 3.56 -11.43
N GLY A 185 11.38 3.23 -10.68
CA GLY A 185 11.43 3.16 -9.21
C GLY A 185 12.09 1.89 -8.67
N GLY A 186 11.89 0.75 -9.32
CA GLY A 186 12.44 -0.55 -8.96
C GLY A 186 13.81 -0.86 -9.59
N GLY A 187 14.28 -0.04 -10.53
CA GLY A 187 15.58 -0.19 -11.18
C GLY A 187 15.68 -1.32 -12.22
N ASP A 188 14.62 -2.08 -12.46
CA ASP A 188 14.60 -3.16 -13.47
C ASP A 188 14.31 -2.61 -14.86
N LEU A 189 15.38 -2.31 -15.61
CA LEU A 189 15.33 -1.72 -16.94
C LEU A 189 15.16 -2.74 -18.07
N ASN A 190 14.88 -4.02 -17.78
CA ASN A 190 14.78 -5.08 -18.79
C ASN A 190 13.75 -4.73 -19.89
N PRO A 191 14.14 -4.77 -21.19
CA PRO A 191 13.26 -4.42 -22.30
C PRO A 191 12.01 -5.31 -22.41
N LEU A 192 12.01 -6.50 -21.81
CA LEU A 192 10.84 -7.39 -21.70
C LEU A 192 9.57 -6.67 -21.18
N HIS A 193 9.76 -5.62 -20.38
CA HIS A 193 8.68 -4.89 -19.71
C HIS A 193 8.23 -3.62 -20.43
N ILE A 194 8.82 -3.27 -21.59
CA ILE A 194 8.49 -2.03 -22.30
C ILE A 194 8.57 -2.14 -23.83
N ASP A 195 9.46 -2.95 -24.38
CA ASP A 195 9.69 -3.09 -25.83
C ASP A 195 8.85 -4.26 -26.38
N PRO A 196 7.86 -3.99 -27.26
CA PRO A 196 7.02 -5.03 -27.85
C PRO A 196 7.79 -6.06 -28.67
N GLU A 197 8.83 -5.67 -29.41
CA GLU A 197 9.61 -6.58 -30.25
C GLU A 197 10.46 -7.51 -29.39
N PHE A 198 11.06 -6.97 -28.32
CA PHE A 198 11.79 -7.79 -27.36
C PHE A 198 10.87 -8.77 -26.64
N ALA A 199 9.69 -8.33 -26.19
CA ALA A 199 8.72 -9.20 -25.53
C ALA A 199 8.26 -10.34 -26.45
N LYS A 200 8.01 -10.04 -27.73
CA LYS A 200 7.67 -11.03 -28.75
C LYS A 200 8.78 -12.04 -28.99
N MET A 201 10.02 -11.59 -29.10
CA MET A 201 11.20 -12.46 -29.20
C MET A 201 11.34 -13.38 -27.98
N ALA A 202 11.01 -12.89 -26.78
CA ALA A 202 11.00 -13.65 -25.54
C ALA A 202 9.77 -14.58 -25.39
N GLY A 203 8.87 -14.63 -26.38
CA GLY A 203 7.72 -15.54 -26.40
C GLY A 203 6.43 -14.96 -25.77
N PHE A 204 6.36 -13.66 -25.52
CA PHE A 204 5.17 -12.99 -25.00
C PHE A 204 4.43 -12.21 -26.09
N SER A 205 3.11 -12.12 -25.99
CA SER A 205 2.31 -11.40 -27.00
C SER A 205 2.50 -9.87 -27.00
N LYS A 206 2.92 -9.32 -25.85
CA LYS A 206 3.19 -7.90 -25.59
C LYS A 206 4.02 -7.77 -24.30
N PRO A 207 4.56 -6.59 -23.96
CA PRO A 207 5.31 -6.41 -22.71
C PRO A 207 4.50 -6.81 -21.47
N ILE A 208 5.16 -7.47 -20.53
CA ILE A 208 4.57 -7.94 -19.28
C ILE A 208 4.97 -7.02 -18.12
N LEU A 209 4.14 -6.94 -17.09
CA LEU A 209 4.48 -6.28 -15.83
C LEU A 209 5.59 -7.08 -15.11
N HIS A 210 6.49 -6.39 -14.42
CA HIS A 210 7.49 -7.02 -13.58
C HIS A 210 6.83 -7.87 -12.47
N GLY A 211 7.36 -9.08 -12.23
CA GLY A 211 6.92 -9.92 -11.11
C GLY A 211 7.08 -9.19 -9.77
N LEU A 212 8.20 -8.49 -9.59
CA LEU A 212 8.48 -7.69 -8.40
C LEU A 212 7.52 -6.50 -8.23
N CYS A 213 6.93 -5.97 -9.31
CA CYS A 213 5.85 -4.98 -9.21
C CYS A 213 4.58 -5.61 -8.65
N SER A 214 4.21 -6.80 -9.16
CA SER A 214 3.06 -7.56 -8.64
C SER A 214 3.25 -7.94 -7.16
N LEU A 215 4.48 -8.31 -6.76
CA LEU A 215 4.86 -8.52 -5.36
C LEU A 215 4.63 -7.25 -4.54
N GLY A 216 5.14 -6.10 -5.00
CA GLY A 216 4.98 -4.82 -4.31
C GLY A 216 3.51 -4.42 -4.14
N ILE A 217 2.68 -4.62 -5.16
CA ILE A 217 1.24 -4.39 -5.11
C ILE A 217 0.59 -5.27 -4.02
N ALA A 218 0.88 -6.57 -4.02
CA ALA A 218 0.34 -7.50 -3.01
C ALA A 218 0.82 -7.14 -1.59
N ALA A 219 2.10 -6.83 -1.42
CA ALA A 219 2.68 -6.41 -0.13
C ALA A 219 2.00 -5.14 0.40
N LYS A 220 1.78 -4.14 -0.46
CA LYS A 220 1.07 -2.90 -0.11
C LYS A 220 -0.37 -3.15 0.31
N GLN A 221 -1.09 -4.01 -0.41
CA GLN A 221 -2.45 -4.39 -0.01
C GLN A 221 -2.46 -5.11 1.35
N ILE A 222 -1.55 -6.05 1.58
CA ILE A 222 -1.46 -6.78 2.86
C ILE A 222 -1.08 -5.84 4.01
N LEU A 223 -0.12 -4.94 3.80
CA LEU A 223 0.30 -3.98 4.82
C LEU A 223 -0.83 -3.04 5.23
N ARG A 224 -1.65 -2.59 4.26
CA ARG A 224 -2.86 -1.80 4.56
C ARG A 224 -3.88 -2.57 5.40
N GLU A 225 -4.18 -3.81 5.01
CA GLU A 225 -5.23 -4.61 5.65
C GLU A 225 -4.82 -5.09 7.06
N TYR A 226 -3.57 -5.55 7.21
CA TYR A 226 -3.12 -6.27 8.39
C TYR A 226 -1.98 -5.60 9.16
N GLY A 227 -1.29 -4.62 8.58
CA GLY A 227 -0.14 -3.93 9.18
C GLY A 227 -0.36 -2.44 9.44
N ASP A 228 -1.61 -1.98 9.49
CA ASP A 228 -1.99 -0.56 9.72
C ASP A 228 -1.40 0.43 8.70
N ASN A 229 -1.02 -0.07 7.53
CA ASN A 229 -0.27 0.64 6.51
C ASN A 229 1.06 1.22 7.03
N ASP A 230 1.62 0.68 8.12
CA ASP A 230 2.87 1.14 8.74
C ASP A 230 4.02 0.23 8.31
N ALA A 231 5.04 0.81 7.66
CA ALA A 231 6.22 0.07 7.21
C ALA A 231 6.94 -0.68 8.35
N ALA A 232 6.89 -0.17 9.58
CA ALA A 232 7.51 -0.79 10.75
C ALA A 232 6.86 -2.13 11.15
N ASN A 233 5.65 -2.43 10.64
CA ASN A 233 4.96 -3.69 10.90
C ASN A 233 5.34 -4.81 9.91
N PHE A 234 6.06 -4.50 8.83
CA PHE A 234 6.50 -5.49 7.85
C PHE A 234 7.76 -6.21 8.32
N GLN A 235 7.73 -7.54 8.37
CA GLN A 235 8.90 -8.35 8.72
C GLN A 235 9.49 -9.06 7.50
N ALA A 236 8.70 -9.86 6.80
CA ALA A 236 9.20 -10.65 5.67
C ALA A 236 8.11 -10.91 4.62
N ILE A 237 8.52 -11.22 3.40
CA ILE A 237 7.66 -11.73 2.33
C ILE A 237 8.36 -12.83 1.54
N LYS A 238 7.65 -13.90 1.21
CA LYS A 238 8.06 -14.91 0.22
C LYS A 238 6.99 -15.01 -0.85
N VAL A 239 7.41 -15.13 -2.11
CA VAL A 239 6.51 -15.41 -3.24
C VAL A 239 7.12 -16.39 -4.24
N ARG A 240 6.25 -17.04 -5.01
CA ARG A 240 6.60 -17.73 -6.25
C ARG A 240 5.80 -17.14 -7.40
N PHE A 241 6.48 -16.69 -8.44
CA PHE A 241 5.87 -16.16 -9.66
C PHE A 241 5.44 -17.33 -10.57
N SER A 242 4.18 -17.35 -10.95
CA SER A 242 3.55 -18.51 -11.60
C SER A 242 3.12 -18.23 -13.04
N ALA A 243 2.80 -16.99 -13.37
CA ALA A 243 2.33 -16.57 -14.68
C ALA A 243 2.54 -15.05 -14.89
N PRO A 244 2.64 -14.58 -16.14
CA PRO A 244 2.79 -13.16 -16.43
C PRO A 244 1.52 -12.36 -16.13
N VAL A 245 1.72 -11.09 -15.78
CA VAL A 245 0.67 -10.06 -15.67
C VAL A 245 0.89 -9.08 -16.81
N TYR A 246 -0.18 -8.58 -17.41
CA TYR A 246 -0.09 -7.54 -18.44
C TYR A 246 -0.63 -6.20 -17.91
N PRO A 247 0.04 -5.07 -18.20
CA PRO A 247 -0.51 -3.75 -17.89
C PRO A 247 -1.94 -3.57 -18.43
N GLY A 248 -2.82 -2.97 -17.62
CA GLY A 248 -4.27 -2.87 -17.86
C GLY A 248 -5.12 -3.99 -17.26
N GLN A 249 -4.51 -5.08 -16.78
CA GLN A 249 -5.24 -6.15 -16.08
C GLN A 249 -5.49 -5.82 -14.60
N THR A 250 -6.43 -6.52 -13.98
CA THR A 250 -6.75 -6.37 -12.56
C THR A 250 -6.14 -7.51 -11.75
N LEU A 251 -5.30 -7.16 -10.77
CA LEU A 251 -4.80 -8.09 -9.78
C LEU A 251 -5.82 -8.27 -8.66
N VAL A 252 -6.04 -9.52 -8.26
CA VAL A 252 -6.89 -9.94 -7.14
C VAL A 252 -6.01 -10.67 -6.14
N THR A 253 -5.73 -10.04 -5.00
CA THR A 253 -4.93 -10.64 -3.92
C THR A 253 -5.86 -11.22 -2.87
N GLU A 254 -5.86 -12.55 -2.78
CA GLU A 254 -6.59 -13.33 -1.78
C GLU A 254 -5.66 -13.57 -0.59
N MET A 255 -6.14 -13.31 0.64
CA MET A 255 -5.34 -13.29 1.86
C MET A 255 -5.97 -14.16 2.94
N TRP A 256 -5.15 -14.95 3.62
CA TRP A 256 -5.52 -15.80 4.74
C TRP A 256 -4.61 -15.49 5.92
N LYS A 257 -5.21 -15.10 7.05
CA LYS A 257 -4.48 -14.77 8.25
C LYS A 257 -4.30 -16.00 9.15
N GLU A 258 -3.06 -16.27 9.55
CA GLU A 258 -2.67 -17.32 10.50
C GLU A 258 -1.70 -16.70 11.52
N GLY A 259 -2.26 -16.10 12.58
CA GLY A 259 -1.50 -15.28 13.55
C GLY A 259 -0.80 -14.11 12.86
N LYS A 260 0.50 -13.96 13.08
CA LYS A 260 1.34 -12.91 12.47
C LYS A 260 1.65 -13.13 10.98
N ARG A 261 1.33 -14.29 10.43
CA ARG A 261 1.58 -14.63 9.02
C ARG A 261 0.31 -14.46 8.21
N ILE A 262 0.40 -13.70 7.12
CA ILE A 262 -0.65 -13.58 6.12
C ILE A 262 -0.22 -14.40 4.90
N HIS A 263 -0.83 -15.57 4.71
CA HIS A 263 -0.71 -16.32 3.47
C HIS A 263 -1.48 -15.59 2.37
N PHE A 264 -1.00 -15.64 1.14
CA PHE A 264 -1.71 -15.02 0.03
C PHE A 264 -1.43 -15.68 -1.30
N GLN A 265 -2.32 -15.43 -2.26
CA GLN A 265 -2.07 -15.64 -3.67
C GLN A 265 -2.65 -14.47 -4.45
N THR A 266 -2.09 -14.20 -5.62
CA THR A 266 -2.60 -13.15 -6.51
C THR A 266 -3.00 -13.75 -7.83
N LYS A 267 -4.18 -13.37 -8.33
CA LYS A 267 -4.74 -13.77 -9.62
C LYS A 267 -4.94 -12.57 -10.53
N VAL A 268 -5.03 -12.83 -11.82
CA VAL A 268 -5.58 -11.88 -12.80
C VAL A 268 -7.08 -12.08 -12.89
N LYS A 269 -7.86 -11.05 -12.57
CA LYS A 269 -9.34 -11.10 -12.52
C LYS A 269 -9.94 -11.59 -13.84
N GLU A 270 -9.41 -11.08 -14.95
CA GLU A 270 -9.94 -11.32 -16.30
C GLU A 270 -9.73 -12.77 -16.79
N THR A 271 -8.79 -13.50 -16.20
CA THR A 271 -8.43 -14.86 -16.65
C THR A 271 -8.49 -15.91 -15.55
N CYS A 272 -8.68 -15.49 -14.31
CA CYS A 272 -8.57 -16.28 -13.09
C CYS A 272 -7.22 -17.00 -12.90
N LYS A 273 -6.19 -16.70 -13.72
CA LYS A 273 -4.87 -17.31 -13.60
C LYS A 273 -4.15 -16.79 -12.37
N VAL A 274 -3.59 -17.71 -11.59
CA VAL A 274 -2.68 -17.39 -10.46
C VAL A 274 -1.36 -16.90 -11.04
N VAL A 275 -0.93 -15.71 -10.62
CA VAL A 275 0.32 -15.06 -11.03
C VAL A 275 1.36 -15.02 -9.91
N ILE A 276 0.89 -14.99 -8.65
CA ILE A 276 1.71 -15.24 -7.46
C ILE A 276 1.04 -16.37 -6.69
N SER A 277 1.76 -17.47 -6.51
CA SER A 277 1.33 -18.64 -5.76
C SER A 277 2.09 -18.77 -4.44
N ASN A 278 1.44 -19.38 -3.44
CA ASN A 278 2.07 -19.78 -2.18
C ASN A 278 2.78 -18.62 -1.46
N GLY A 279 2.25 -17.40 -1.59
CA GLY A 279 2.84 -16.22 -0.97
C GLY A 279 2.60 -16.22 0.54
N PHE A 280 3.51 -15.62 1.29
CA PHE A 280 3.22 -15.17 2.65
C PHE A 280 3.91 -13.85 2.96
N VAL A 281 3.31 -13.08 3.86
CA VAL A 281 3.92 -11.93 4.55
C VAL A 281 3.92 -12.21 6.04
N ASP A 282 5.08 -12.08 6.69
CA ASP A 282 5.16 -12.02 8.14
C ASP A 282 5.10 -10.56 8.60
N LEU A 283 4.30 -10.32 9.63
CA LEU A 283 4.14 -9.01 10.26
C LEU A 283 4.61 -9.05 11.72
N HIS A 284 5.04 -7.91 12.24
CA HIS A 284 5.37 -7.79 13.67
C HIS A 284 4.12 -7.77 14.56
N VAL A 285 2.97 -7.40 13.99
CA VAL A 285 1.67 -7.29 14.65
C VAL A 285 0.73 -8.45 14.29
N ASP A 286 -0.18 -8.77 15.20
CA ASP A 286 -1.22 -9.78 15.02
C ASP A 286 -2.61 -9.14 15.12
N LYS A 287 -3.04 -8.46 14.04
CA LYS A 287 -4.31 -7.74 14.01
C LYS A 287 -5.47 -8.68 13.63
N PRO A 288 -6.60 -8.75 14.35
CA PRO A 288 -7.72 -9.60 13.97
C PRO A 288 -8.21 -9.29 12.53
N SER A 289 -8.52 -10.33 11.76
CA SER A 289 -9.10 -10.14 10.42
C SER A 289 -10.45 -9.44 10.59
N SER A 290 -10.68 -8.38 9.83
CA SER A 290 -11.97 -7.66 9.83
C SER A 290 -13.10 -8.45 9.14
N SER A 291 -13.01 -9.79 9.18
CA SER A 291 -14.03 -10.77 8.79
C SER A 291 -14.84 -11.30 9.98
N ASP A 292 -14.50 -10.93 11.21
CA ASP A 292 -15.22 -11.35 12.43
C ASP A 292 -16.46 -10.48 12.75
N SER A 293 -16.98 -9.74 11.76
CA SER A 293 -18.15 -8.87 11.89
C SER A 293 -19.45 -9.55 11.43
N THR A 294 -19.68 -10.78 11.86
CA THR A 294 -21.03 -11.31 12.07
C THR A 294 -21.40 -11.27 13.56
N LYS A 295 -21.49 -10.06 14.11
CA LYS A 295 -22.38 -9.76 15.25
C LYS A 295 -23.01 -8.38 15.05
N THR A 296 -24.31 -8.43 14.79
CA THR A 296 -25.36 -7.47 15.19
C THR A 296 -24.90 -6.18 15.90
N VAL A 297 -25.12 -5.06 15.20
CA VAL A 297 -25.62 -3.75 15.69
C VAL A 297 -25.31 -3.40 17.14
N GLU A 298 -24.36 -2.48 17.35
CA GLU A 298 -24.53 -1.23 18.10
C GLU A 298 -23.25 -0.38 17.98
N SER A 299 -23.29 0.63 17.11
CA SER A 299 -22.29 1.70 17.03
C SER A 299 -22.66 2.79 18.03
N LYS A 300 -21.80 3.02 19.02
CA LYS A 300 -21.69 4.31 19.72
C LYS A 300 -20.25 4.79 19.56
N SER A 301 -20.04 5.82 18.74
CA SER A 301 -18.73 6.45 18.56
C SER A 301 -18.33 7.27 19.80
N ARG A 302 -17.01 7.34 20.05
CA ARG A 302 -16.37 7.93 21.25
C ARG A 302 -15.99 9.41 21.10
N VAL A 303 -16.53 10.13 20.12
CA VAL A 303 -16.27 11.57 19.90
C VAL A 303 -17.29 12.44 20.63
N LYS A 304 -16.84 13.53 21.28
CA LYS A 304 -17.70 14.44 22.06
C LYS A 304 -18.72 15.16 21.16
N SER A 305 -18.34 15.43 19.92
CA SER A 305 -19.18 16.05 18.90
C SER A 305 -20.40 15.23 18.47
N SER A 306 -20.44 13.93 18.77
CA SER A 306 -21.58 13.04 18.44
C SER A 306 -22.92 13.59 18.92
N VAL A 307 -22.98 14.08 20.17
CA VAL A 307 -24.18 14.67 20.77
C VAL A 307 -24.67 15.91 20.01
N ILE A 308 -23.76 16.67 19.41
CA ILE A 308 -24.10 17.85 18.61
C ILE A 308 -24.75 17.42 17.29
N PHE A 309 -24.19 16.41 16.61
CA PHE A 309 -24.78 15.89 15.37
C PHE A 309 -26.12 15.19 15.61
N GLU A 310 -26.30 14.50 16.74
CA GLU A 310 -27.60 13.98 17.17
C GLU A 310 -28.61 15.12 17.41
N THR A 311 -28.18 16.21 18.04
CA THR A 311 -29.03 17.40 18.24
C THR A 311 -29.44 18.01 16.90
N ILE A 312 -28.51 18.19 15.97
CA ILE A 312 -28.81 18.68 14.61
C ILE A 312 -29.78 17.73 13.90
N LYS A 313 -29.56 16.41 14.00
CA LYS A 313 -30.44 15.39 13.42
C LYS A 313 -31.88 15.51 13.92
N ASN A 314 -32.07 15.78 15.21
CA ASN A 314 -33.39 15.90 15.83
C ASN A 314 -34.09 17.22 15.46
N GLU A 315 -33.34 18.31 15.31
CA GLU A 315 -33.89 19.64 14.97
C GLU A 315 -34.09 19.85 13.46
N LEU A 316 -33.34 19.14 12.62
CA LEU A 316 -33.36 19.33 11.16
C LEU A 316 -34.77 19.20 10.55
N PRO A 317 -35.62 18.21 10.92
CA PRO A 317 -36.99 18.08 10.39
C PRO A 317 -37.90 19.28 10.68
N ASN A 318 -37.62 20.05 11.73
CA ASN A 318 -38.38 21.25 12.11
C ASN A 318 -38.00 22.46 11.24
N ASN A 319 -36.93 22.37 10.45
CA ASN A 319 -36.33 23.46 9.68
C ASN A 319 -36.48 23.24 8.16
N ARG A 320 -37.72 23.02 7.69
CA ARG A 320 -38.01 22.73 6.26
C ARG A 320 -37.53 23.82 5.30
N GLU A 321 -37.55 25.08 5.72
CA GLU A 321 -37.04 26.20 4.90
C GLU A 321 -35.53 26.09 4.66
N LEU A 322 -34.76 25.61 5.65
CA LEU A 322 -33.31 25.38 5.57
C LEU A 322 -32.99 24.27 4.56
N ILE A 323 -33.72 23.16 4.62
CA ILE A 323 -33.52 22.00 3.74
C ILE A 323 -33.76 22.39 2.27
N SER A 324 -34.83 23.15 2.00
CA SER A 324 -35.20 23.55 0.64
C SER A 324 -34.21 24.50 -0.05
N LYS A 325 -33.43 25.28 0.72
CA LYS A 325 -32.52 26.31 0.19
C LYS A 325 -31.08 25.86 -0.06
N LEU A 326 -30.65 24.75 0.54
CA LEU A 326 -29.24 24.32 0.48
C LEU A 326 -28.95 23.32 -0.65
N ASN A 327 -29.86 22.37 -0.93
CA ASN A 327 -29.75 21.33 -1.97
C ASN A 327 -28.31 20.82 -2.20
N ALA A 328 -27.64 20.41 -1.13
CA ALA A 328 -26.23 20.08 -1.12
C ALA A 328 -25.92 19.03 -0.05
N ILE A 329 -24.72 18.46 -0.13
CA ILE A 329 -24.20 17.53 0.88
C ILE A 329 -22.98 18.18 1.54
N VAL A 330 -23.00 18.27 2.87
CA VAL A 330 -21.88 18.76 3.67
C VAL A 330 -21.34 17.61 4.49
N LEU A 331 -20.05 17.32 4.35
CA LEU A 331 -19.35 16.31 5.12
C LEU A 331 -18.50 16.97 6.20
N TYR A 332 -18.70 16.59 7.46
CA TYR A 332 -17.80 16.92 8.56
C TYR A 332 -16.85 15.76 8.80
N ASP A 333 -15.56 16.04 8.69
CA ASP A 333 -14.44 15.20 9.09
C ASP A 333 -13.98 15.64 10.48
N ILE A 334 -14.45 14.95 11.51
CA ILE A 334 -14.06 15.23 12.89
C ILE A 334 -12.74 14.55 13.15
N THR A 335 -11.73 15.33 13.55
CA THR A 335 -10.43 14.81 13.97
C THR A 335 -10.30 14.78 15.49
N LYS A 336 -9.40 13.96 16.01
CA LYS A 336 -8.94 14.01 17.40
C LYS A 336 -7.45 13.72 17.40
N ASP A 337 -6.68 14.55 18.11
CA ASP A 337 -5.21 14.46 18.09
C ASP A 337 -4.66 14.48 16.64
N SER A 338 -5.25 15.35 15.80
CA SER A 338 -4.96 15.50 14.36
C SER A 338 -5.23 14.28 13.46
N LYS A 339 -5.84 13.21 13.98
CA LYS A 339 -6.27 12.02 13.20
C LYS A 339 -7.77 12.00 12.99
N HIS A 340 -8.24 11.45 11.87
CA HIS A 340 -9.66 11.22 11.63
C HIS A 340 -10.28 10.41 12.78
N ALA A 341 -11.39 10.87 13.32
CA ALA A 341 -12.10 10.26 14.43
C ALA A 341 -13.53 9.85 14.04
N ALA A 342 -14.23 10.66 13.25
CA ALA A 342 -15.57 10.32 12.74
C ALA A 342 -15.95 11.16 11.52
N TYR A 343 -16.77 10.60 10.64
CA TYR A 343 -17.48 11.36 9.61
C TYR A 343 -18.91 11.63 10.04
N TYR A 344 -19.41 12.83 9.75
CA TYR A 344 -20.83 13.14 9.83
C TYR A 344 -21.29 13.80 8.54
N THR A 345 -22.30 13.22 7.90
CA THR A 345 -22.88 13.77 6.68
C THR A 345 -24.18 14.50 6.99
N LEU A 346 -24.29 15.73 6.51
CA LEU A 346 -25.51 16.52 6.42
C LEU A 346 -25.94 16.56 4.95
N ASP A 347 -27.00 15.81 4.63
CA ASP A 347 -27.55 15.69 3.28
C ASP A 347 -28.85 16.48 3.16
N PHE A 348 -28.84 17.53 2.35
CA PHE A 348 -30.00 18.39 2.09
C PHE A 348 -30.67 18.12 0.74
N LYS A 349 -30.26 17.09 -0.02
CA LYS A 349 -30.84 16.80 -1.35
C LYS A 349 -32.16 16.04 -1.29
N ASN A 350 -32.39 15.25 -0.24
CA ASN A 350 -33.53 14.32 -0.15
C ASN A 350 -34.86 14.96 0.31
N GLY A 351 -35.02 16.28 0.23
CA GLY A 351 -36.26 17.01 0.54
C GLY A 351 -36.66 17.09 2.03
N LYS A 352 -36.26 16.12 2.87
CA LYS A 352 -36.45 16.11 4.34
C LYS A 352 -35.19 16.45 5.12
N GLY A 353 -34.04 16.49 4.45
CA GLY A 353 -32.73 16.58 5.11
C GLY A 353 -32.40 15.29 5.88
N ALA A 354 -31.11 14.94 5.96
CA ALA A 354 -30.66 13.84 6.79
C ALA A 354 -29.32 14.19 7.44
N VAL A 355 -29.18 13.82 8.71
CA VAL A 355 -27.89 13.81 9.41
C VAL A 355 -27.59 12.39 9.85
N TYR A 356 -26.41 11.90 9.52
CA TYR A 356 -25.98 10.57 9.90
C TYR A 356 -24.46 10.48 9.99
N GLU A 357 -23.97 9.57 10.82
CA GLU A 357 -22.56 9.24 10.93
C GLU A 357 -22.12 8.41 9.71
N GLY A 358 -20.96 8.74 9.16
CA GLY A 358 -20.39 8.14 7.95
C GLY A 358 -20.34 9.09 6.76
N GLU A 359 -19.70 8.62 5.69
CA GLU A 359 -19.55 9.32 4.42
C GLU A 359 -20.89 9.47 3.66
N PRO A 360 -20.97 10.38 2.66
CA PRO A 360 -22.14 10.49 1.81
C PRO A 360 -22.56 9.15 1.17
N LYS A 361 -23.86 8.84 1.25
CA LYS A 361 -24.42 7.59 0.72
C LYS A 361 -24.51 7.66 -0.81
N ASN A 362 -24.76 6.50 -1.43
CA ASN A 362 -24.98 6.37 -2.88
C ASN A 362 -23.83 6.90 -3.75
N SER A 363 -22.60 6.87 -3.23
CA SER A 363 -21.40 7.39 -3.91
C SER A 363 -21.50 8.87 -4.33
N GLU A 364 -22.38 9.63 -3.70
CA GLU A 364 -22.47 11.08 -3.95
C GLU A 364 -21.25 11.80 -3.38
N LYS A 365 -20.78 12.84 -4.08
CA LYS A 365 -19.66 13.65 -3.59
C LYS A 365 -20.18 14.77 -2.68
N PRO A 366 -19.52 15.06 -1.55
CA PRO A 366 -19.87 16.22 -0.75
C PRO A 366 -19.61 17.49 -1.55
N SER A 367 -20.55 18.42 -1.49
CA SER A 367 -20.40 19.77 -2.06
C SER A 367 -19.37 20.59 -1.27
N THR A 368 -19.28 20.32 0.03
CA THR A 368 -18.29 20.89 0.93
C THR A 368 -17.87 19.87 1.99
N THR A 369 -16.58 19.79 2.27
CA THR A 369 -16.00 19.04 3.39
C THR A 369 -15.39 20.01 4.40
N VAL A 370 -15.74 19.85 5.67
CA VAL A 370 -15.21 20.61 6.81
C VAL A 370 -14.39 19.66 7.68
N THR A 371 -13.11 19.95 7.88
CA THR A 371 -12.24 19.21 8.79
C THR A 371 -11.95 20.03 10.02
N VAL A 372 -12.18 19.47 11.21
CA VAL A 372 -12.09 20.17 12.49
C VAL A 372 -11.86 19.20 13.65
N ASP A 373 -11.06 19.59 14.63
CA ASP A 373 -10.84 18.79 15.84
C ASP A 373 -12.10 18.70 16.72
N ASP A 374 -12.33 17.56 17.36
CA ASP A 374 -13.51 17.22 18.16
C ASP A 374 -13.72 18.24 19.29
N ASP A 375 -12.66 18.64 19.98
CA ASP A 375 -12.75 19.63 21.07
C ASP A 375 -13.02 21.04 20.53
N ASP A 376 -12.41 21.38 19.40
CA ASP A 376 -12.64 22.67 18.76
C ASP A 376 -14.05 22.75 18.15
N PHE A 377 -14.57 21.67 17.58
CA PHE A 377 -15.94 21.60 17.09
C PHE A 377 -16.96 21.79 18.22
N VAL A 378 -16.75 21.17 19.38
CA VAL A 378 -17.62 21.36 20.55
C VAL A 378 -17.59 22.81 21.04
N LYS A 379 -16.42 23.44 21.07
CA LYS A 379 -16.29 24.88 21.42
C LYS A 379 -16.99 25.79 20.40
N LEU A 380 -16.86 25.48 19.10
CA LEU A 380 -17.50 26.21 18.01
C LEU A 380 -19.03 26.08 18.07
N ALA A 381 -19.54 24.88 18.31
CA ALA A 381 -20.98 24.61 18.40
C ALA A 381 -21.62 25.21 19.66
N SER A 382 -20.91 25.21 20.80
CA SER A 382 -21.39 25.77 22.07
C SER A 382 -21.26 27.28 22.20
N GLY A 383 -20.61 27.96 21.25
CA GLY A 383 -20.45 29.41 21.24
C GLY A 383 -19.53 29.98 22.32
N LYS A 384 -18.64 29.15 22.90
CA LYS A 384 -17.78 29.49 24.06
C LYS A 384 -16.33 29.89 23.71
N LEU A 385 -16.05 30.25 22.45
CA LEU A 385 -14.85 31.03 22.13
C LEU A 385 -15.23 32.51 22.21
N ASP A 386 -14.54 33.25 23.08
CA ASP A 386 -14.83 34.63 23.42
C ASP A 386 -15.13 35.52 22.20
N GLY A 387 -16.37 36.00 22.10
CA GLY A 387 -16.68 37.30 21.50
C GLY A 387 -16.71 37.47 19.97
N ILE A 388 -16.86 36.44 19.13
CA ILE A 388 -16.81 36.64 17.66
C ILE A 388 -18.00 35.97 16.92
N LYS A 389 -18.85 36.81 16.30
CA LYS A 389 -20.08 36.49 15.54
C LYS A 389 -19.87 35.74 14.20
N SER A 390 -18.73 35.11 13.97
CA SER A 390 -18.41 34.45 12.68
C SER A 390 -17.57 33.19 12.90
N ILE A 391 -18.27 32.09 13.13
CA ILE A 391 -17.72 30.82 13.66
C ILE A 391 -16.83 30.05 12.67
N GLU A 392 -16.91 30.29 11.35
CA GLU A 392 -16.07 29.55 10.39
C GLU A 392 -15.02 30.42 9.69
N LEU A 393 -15.25 31.72 9.51
CA LEU A 393 -14.31 32.59 8.79
C LEU A 393 -13.04 32.87 9.61
N THR A 394 -13.17 33.08 10.92
CA THR A 394 -12.02 33.29 11.82
C THR A 394 -11.32 31.96 12.18
N ALA A 395 -12.06 30.85 12.26
CA ALA A 395 -11.50 29.51 12.46
C ALA A 395 -10.71 29.02 11.23
N PHE A 396 -11.17 29.39 10.02
CA PHE A 396 -10.45 29.21 8.77
C PHE A 396 -9.19 30.08 8.70
N MET A 397 -9.27 31.36 9.09
CA MET A 397 -8.12 32.27 9.11
C MET A 397 -7.09 31.98 10.22
N SER A 398 -7.48 31.28 11.29
CA SER A 398 -6.60 30.84 12.38
C SER A 398 -6.06 29.41 12.20
N GLY A 399 -6.40 28.74 11.09
CA GLY A 399 -5.88 27.41 10.74
C GLY A 399 -6.51 26.24 11.50
N LYS A 400 -7.51 26.48 12.36
CA LYS A 400 -8.16 25.45 13.20
C LYS A 400 -9.29 24.68 12.49
N LEU A 401 -9.76 25.20 11.37
CA LEU A 401 -10.79 24.57 10.56
C LEU A 401 -10.38 24.62 9.09
N LYS A 402 -10.37 23.46 8.43
CA LYS A 402 -10.07 23.36 7.00
C LYS A 402 -11.36 23.13 6.23
N VAL A 403 -11.54 23.85 5.13
CA VAL A 403 -12.67 23.65 4.23
C VAL A 403 -12.17 23.29 2.84
N LYS A 404 -12.79 22.27 2.25
CA LYS A 404 -12.63 21.91 0.84
C LYS A 404 -13.99 21.94 0.15
N GLY A 405 -14.09 22.62 -0.99
CA GLY A 405 -15.35 22.74 -1.75
C GLY A 405 -16.00 24.11 -1.62
N ASN A 406 -17.34 24.15 -1.65
CA ASN A 406 -18.08 25.41 -1.74
C ASN A 406 -18.13 26.16 -0.39
N LEU A 407 -17.27 27.16 -0.22
CA LEU A 407 -17.21 28.01 0.97
C LEU A 407 -18.49 28.85 1.20
N MET A 408 -19.17 29.30 0.13
CA MET A 408 -20.41 30.07 0.26
C MET A 408 -21.57 29.22 0.80
N LEU A 409 -21.53 27.90 0.58
CA LEU A 409 -22.50 26.97 1.11
C LEU A 409 -22.47 26.94 2.64
N LEU A 410 -21.27 26.97 3.22
CA LEU A 410 -21.08 27.01 4.67
C LEU A 410 -21.60 28.32 5.29
N GLN A 411 -21.30 29.47 4.66
CA GLN A 411 -21.85 30.76 5.08
C GLN A 411 -23.38 30.77 5.07
N LYS A 412 -23.99 30.17 4.03
CA LYS A 412 -25.45 30.01 3.96
C LYS A 412 -25.96 29.10 5.08
N LEU A 413 -25.35 27.93 5.28
CA LEU A 413 -25.71 26.99 6.34
C LEU A 413 -25.68 27.68 7.71
N GLN A 414 -24.63 28.45 8.02
CA GLN A 414 -24.53 29.23 9.25
C GLN A 414 -25.63 30.27 9.40
N SER A 415 -25.89 31.07 8.36
CA SER A 415 -26.91 32.12 8.41
C SER A 415 -28.32 31.57 8.67
N ILE A 416 -28.57 30.33 8.24
CA ILE A 416 -29.84 29.66 8.43
C ILE A 416 -29.88 28.95 9.80
N LEU A 417 -28.81 28.27 10.22
CA LEU A 417 -28.70 27.65 11.55
C LEU A 417 -28.77 28.69 12.68
N ALA A 418 -28.19 29.89 12.49
CA ALA A 418 -28.28 30.98 13.45
C ALA A 418 -29.71 31.51 13.63
N LYS A 419 -30.54 31.47 12.57
CA LYS A 419 -31.97 31.83 12.62
C LYS A 419 -32.84 30.73 13.22
N ALA A 420 -32.37 29.48 13.22
CA ALA A 420 -33.04 28.31 13.75
C ALA A 420 -32.75 28.04 15.24
N ARG A 421 -31.81 28.78 15.87
CA ARG A 421 -31.55 28.64 17.31
C ARG A 421 -32.74 29.16 18.12
N PRO A 422 -33.23 28.43 19.15
CA PRO A 422 -34.18 28.97 20.09
C PRO A 422 -33.61 30.25 20.73
N THR A 423 -34.40 31.32 20.76
CA THR A 423 -34.10 32.52 21.56
C THR A 423 -34.37 32.21 23.03
N SER A 424 -33.53 31.38 23.66
CA SER A 424 -33.54 31.25 25.10
C SER A 424 -32.71 32.39 25.70
N LYS A 425 -33.39 33.47 26.08
CA LYS A 425 -32.96 34.31 27.18
C LYS A 425 -32.79 33.42 28.42
N LEU A 426 -31.60 33.40 28.99
CA LEU A 426 -31.31 33.47 30.43
C LEU A 426 -29.80 33.50 30.65
#